data_AF-A0A1X2GWD9-F1
#
_entry.id   AF-A0A1X2GWD9-F1
#
_cell.length_a   1.000
_cell.length_b   1.000
_cell.length_c   1.000
_cell.angle_alpha   90.00
_cell.angle_beta   90.00
_cell.angle_gamma   90.00
#
_symmetry.space_group_name_H-M   'P 1'
#
loop_
_entity.id
_entity.type
_entity.pdbx_description
1 polymer ?
#
loop_
_entity_poly.entity_id
_entity_poly.type
_entity_poly.pdbx_seq_one_letter_code
_entity_poly.pdbx_strand_id
1 'polypeptide(L)'
;DLDTIKENHWLNDTIIEFYMEYKERTEAGFTDAILLLRPAMVQLLTHSSEDPNLLKTVLPPNLDTREVVFAPINDGSPGKAYDGSHWSLVVFFRPTKRYYYYDSMGTGNFRAARKTARKLAPLLGEQASDLLIAETPQQGNGADCGGKPHLS
;
A
#
# COMPACT_ATOMS: atom_id res chain seq x y z
N ASP A 1 12.80 -16.68 -4.25
CA ASP A 1 11.57 -17.43 -4.54
C ASP A 1 11.49 -18.61 -3.58
N LEU A 2 10.71 -18.52 -2.48
CA LEU A 2 10.81 -19.31 -1.23
C LEU A 2 12.00 -19.01 -0.30
N ASP A 3 13.19 -18.68 -0.81
CA ASP A 3 14.33 -18.31 0.05
C ASP A 3 14.21 -16.94 0.75
N THR A 4 13.16 -16.18 0.42
CA THR A 4 12.87 -14.86 0.99
C THR A 4 12.05 -14.89 2.28
N ILE A 5 11.69 -16.09 2.77
CA ILE A 5 10.93 -16.28 4.02
C ILE A 5 11.89 -16.58 5.22
N LYS A 6 13.18 -16.30 5.07
CA LYS A 6 14.16 -16.33 6.17
C LYS A 6 14.23 -14.95 6.83
N GLU A 7 14.32 -14.95 8.16
CA GLU A 7 14.57 -13.75 8.97
C GLU A 7 15.71 -12.92 8.36
N ASN A 8 15.51 -11.60 8.24
CA ASN A 8 16.42 -10.60 7.65
C ASN A 8 16.47 -10.46 6.12
N HIS A 9 15.50 -10.98 5.36
CA HIS A 9 15.39 -10.67 3.92
C HIS A 9 14.26 -9.67 3.62
N TRP A 10 14.56 -8.74 2.71
CA TRP A 10 13.71 -7.59 2.38
C TRP A 10 12.38 -8.08 1.81
N LEU A 11 11.24 -7.55 2.29
CA LEU A 11 9.99 -7.70 1.56
C LEU A 11 10.16 -7.03 0.19
N ASN A 12 10.06 -7.83 -0.86
CA ASN A 12 9.96 -7.33 -2.23
C ASN A 12 8.51 -7.43 -2.72
N ASP A 13 8.23 -6.79 -3.85
CA ASP A 13 6.90 -6.76 -4.47
C ASP A 13 6.25 -8.14 -4.54
N THR A 14 7.04 -9.16 -4.91
CA THR A 14 6.58 -10.53 -5.08
C THR A 14 6.01 -11.15 -3.80
N ILE A 15 6.61 -10.89 -2.64
CA ILE A 15 6.12 -11.42 -1.36
C ILE A 15 4.84 -10.71 -0.93
N ILE A 16 4.80 -9.39 -1.11
CA ILE A 16 3.61 -8.58 -0.82
C ILE A 16 2.45 -9.06 -1.69
N GLU A 17 2.68 -9.20 -3.00
CA GLU A 17 1.68 -9.66 -3.95
C GLU A 17 1.21 -11.08 -3.65
N PHE A 18 2.12 -12.01 -3.36
CA PHE A 18 1.76 -13.38 -2.98
C PHE A 18 0.86 -13.40 -1.74
N TYR A 19 1.19 -12.63 -0.70
CA TYR A 19 0.39 -12.57 0.52
C TYR A 19 -0.99 -11.95 0.26
N MET A 20 -1.05 -10.91 -0.56
CA MET A 20 -2.32 -10.29 -0.99
C MET A 20 -3.21 -11.30 -1.73
N GLU A 21 -2.65 -12.04 -2.70
CA GLU A 21 -3.39 -13.07 -3.45
C GLU A 21 -3.84 -14.22 -2.54
N TYR A 22 -2.98 -14.66 -1.63
CA TYR A 22 -3.33 -15.69 -0.66
C TYR A 22 -4.55 -15.27 0.18
N LYS A 23 -4.59 -14.02 0.65
CA LYS A 23 -5.72 -13.49 1.43
C LYS A 23 -7.01 -13.41 0.62
N GLU A 24 -6.94 -12.87 -0.59
CA GLU A 24 -8.09 -12.80 -1.50
C GLU A 24 -8.69 -14.19 -1.82
N ARG A 25 -7.86 -15.24 -1.87
CA ARG A 25 -8.31 -16.61 -2.17
C ARG A 25 -8.82 -17.39 -0.96
N THR A 26 -8.34 -17.07 0.24
CA THR A 26 -8.61 -17.87 1.45
C THR A 26 -9.69 -17.27 2.34
N GLU A 27 -9.97 -15.98 2.20
CA GLU A 27 -10.98 -15.28 3.01
C GLU A 27 -12.24 -14.98 2.18
N ALA A 28 -13.35 -15.67 2.51
CA ALA A 28 -14.62 -15.49 1.82
C ALA A 28 -15.15 -14.05 2.01
N GLY A 29 -15.62 -13.43 0.92
CA GLY A 29 -16.15 -12.06 0.92
C GLY A 29 -15.09 -10.95 1.03
N PHE A 30 -13.80 -11.32 1.13
CA PHE A 30 -12.70 -10.38 1.23
C PHE A 30 -12.66 -9.43 0.02
N THR A 31 -12.81 -9.98 -1.18
CA THR A 31 -12.70 -9.24 -2.43
C THR A 31 -13.87 -8.31 -2.72
N ASP A 32 -14.95 -8.31 -1.94
CA ASP A 32 -16.10 -7.43 -2.17
C ASP A 32 -15.93 -6.09 -1.46
N ALA A 33 -15.52 -6.13 -0.19
CA ALA A 33 -15.31 -4.94 0.64
C ALA A 33 -13.87 -4.41 0.58
N ILE A 34 -12.87 -5.29 0.42
CA ILE A 34 -11.46 -4.94 0.53
C ILE A 34 -10.81 -4.99 -0.86
N LEU A 35 -9.97 -3.98 -1.13
CA LEU A 35 -9.10 -3.94 -2.29
C LEU A 35 -7.64 -3.80 -1.89
N LEU A 36 -6.81 -4.69 -2.44
CA LEU A 36 -5.36 -4.67 -2.29
C LEU A 36 -4.74 -4.16 -3.60
N LEU A 37 -4.29 -2.91 -3.62
CA LEU A 37 -3.58 -2.39 -4.78
C LEU A 37 -2.19 -3.01 -4.87
N ARG A 38 -1.84 -3.45 -6.08
CA ARG A 38 -0.51 -4.01 -6.33
C ARG A 38 0.54 -2.91 -6.25
N PRO A 39 1.75 -3.19 -5.73
CA PRO A 39 2.83 -2.20 -5.65
C PRO A 39 3.09 -1.45 -6.95
N ALA A 40 3.11 -2.15 -8.10
CA ALA A 40 3.30 -1.53 -9.41
C ALA A 40 2.21 -0.51 -9.76
N MET A 41 0.95 -0.78 -9.40
CA MET A 41 -0.17 0.15 -9.60
C MET A 41 0.00 1.40 -8.73
N VAL A 42 0.43 1.22 -7.48
CA VAL A 42 0.67 2.34 -6.56
C VAL A 42 1.86 3.18 -6.99
N GLN A 43 2.94 2.57 -7.46
CA GLN A 43 4.10 3.25 -8.04
C GLN A 43 3.70 4.08 -9.27
N LEU A 44 2.97 3.46 -10.23
CA LEU A 44 2.45 4.16 -11.40
C LEU A 44 1.57 5.35 -11.01
N LEU A 45 0.60 5.13 -10.12
CA LEU A 45 -0.29 6.18 -9.64
C LEU A 45 0.52 7.30 -8.98
N THR A 46 1.43 6.98 -8.08
CA THR A 46 2.20 7.95 -7.30
C THR A 46 3.08 8.81 -8.20
N HIS A 47 3.73 8.22 -9.21
CA HIS A 47 4.74 8.91 -10.02
C HIS A 47 4.24 9.49 -11.35
N SER A 48 3.07 9.07 -11.85
CA SER A 48 2.49 9.63 -13.08
C SER A 48 2.32 11.16 -13.03
N SER A 49 2.48 11.86 -14.14
CA SER A 49 2.11 13.28 -14.27
C SER A 49 0.68 13.48 -14.76
N GLU A 50 0.04 12.41 -15.21
CA GLU A 50 -1.31 12.42 -15.78
C GLU A 50 -2.39 12.62 -14.71
N ASP A 51 -3.58 13.03 -15.16
CA ASP A 51 -4.80 12.98 -14.35
C ASP A 51 -5.01 11.53 -13.87
N PRO A 52 -5.13 11.28 -12.54
CA PRO A 52 -5.41 9.95 -12.01
C PRO A 52 -6.59 9.25 -12.71
N ASN A 53 -7.63 9.98 -13.13
CA ASN A 53 -8.78 9.39 -13.81
C ASN A 53 -8.44 8.68 -15.12
N LEU A 54 -7.36 9.08 -15.80
CA LEU A 54 -6.86 8.41 -17.01
C LEU A 54 -6.25 7.04 -16.71
N LEU A 55 -5.87 6.79 -15.45
CA LEU A 55 -5.32 5.51 -14.98
C LEU A 55 -6.41 4.51 -14.56
N LYS A 56 -7.70 4.87 -14.61
CA LYS A 56 -8.80 3.95 -14.24
C LYS A 56 -8.79 2.64 -15.02
N THR A 57 -8.31 2.65 -16.27
CA THR A 57 -8.24 1.47 -17.14
C THR A 57 -7.16 0.47 -16.73
N VAL A 58 -6.16 0.90 -15.96
CA VAL A 58 -5.05 0.06 -15.48
C VAL A 58 -5.15 -0.22 -13.97
N LEU A 59 -6.17 0.32 -13.32
CA LEU A 59 -6.49 0.07 -11.92
C LEU A 59 -7.65 -0.92 -11.80
N PRO A 60 -7.80 -1.60 -10.64
CA PRO A 60 -8.90 -2.51 -10.42
C PRO A 60 -10.27 -1.80 -10.56
N PRO A 61 -11.27 -2.45 -11.17
CA PRO A 61 -12.59 -1.86 -11.33
C PRO A 61 -13.30 -1.68 -9.98
N ASN A 62 -14.29 -0.79 -9.97
CA ASN A 62 -15.15 -0.50 -8.81
C ASN A 62 -14.36 -0.06 -7.57
N LEU A 63 -13.24 0.64 -7.76
CA LEU A 63 -12.40 1.16 -6.68
C LEU A 63 -13.21 2.07 -5.73
N ASP A 64 -14.16 2.80 -6.30
CA ASP A 64 -15.11 3.70 -5.65
C ASP A 64 -16.19 3.00 -4.81
N THR A 65 -16.35 1.68 -4.94
CA THR A 65 -17.31 0.91 -4.12
C THR A 65 -16.66 0.18 -2.96
N ARG A 66 -15.33 0.12 -2.91
CA ARG A 66 -14.57 -0.63 -1.88
C ARG A 66 -14.64 0.07 -0.53
N GLU A 67 -14.94 -0.67 0.53
CA GLU A 67 -14.96 -0.15 1.90
C GLU A 67 -13.55 0.15 2.41
N VAL A 68 -12.59 -0.72 2.07
CA VAL A 68 -11.19 -0.58 2.47
C VAL A 68 -10.29 -0.71 1.25
N VAL A 69 -9.34 0.23 1.08
CA VAL A 69 -8.33 0.16 0.02
C VAL A 69 -6.94 0.24 0.63
N PHE A 70 -6.15 -0.80 0.41
CA PHE A 70 -4.75 -0.90 0.83
C PHE A 70 -3.84 -0.53 -0.33
N ALA A 71 -2.91 0.38 -0.08
CA ALA A 71 -1.96 0.88 -1.07
C ALA A 71 -0.54 0.80 -0.47
N PRO A 72 0.25 -0.22 -0.83
CA PRO A 72 1.65 -0.32 -0.41
C PRO A 72 2.48 0.80 -1.06
N ILE A 73 3.29 1.47 -0.25
CA ILE A 73 4.14 2.59 -0.65
C ILE A 73 5.60 2.14 -0.56
N ASN A 74 6.37 2.44 -1.59
CA ASN A 74 7.80 2.17 -1.66
C ASN A 74 8.56 3.45 -2.03
N ASP A 75 9.78 3.59 -1.50
CA ASP A 75 10.68 4.74 -1.70
C ASP A 75 11.51 4.65 -2.99
N GLY A 76 11.34 3.59 -3.77
CA GLY A 76 12.02 3.37 -5.05
C GLY A 76 11.60 4.38 -6.12
N SER A 77 12.53 4.62 -7.05
CA SER A 77 12.34 5.53 -8.17
C SER A 77 11.57 4.86 -9.31
N PRO A 78 10.67 5.59 -9.99
CA PRO A 78 10.00 5.06 -11.18
C PRO A 78 11.03 4.75 -12.28
N GLY A 79 10.86 3.61 -12.95
CA GLY A 79 11.70 3.20 -14.08
C GLY A 79 13.04 2.54 -13.71
N LYS A 80 13.34 2.37 -12.42
CA LYS A 80 14.48 1.56 -11.97
C LYS A 80 13.98 0.22 -11.44
N ALA A 81 14.45 -0.86 -12.06
CA ALA A 81 14.14 -2.21 -11.60
C ALA A 81 14.82 -2.47 -10.24
N TYR A 82 14.08 -3.10 -9.32
CA TYR A 82 14.57 -3.48 -7.98
C TYR A 82 15.08 -2.31 -7.14
N ASP A 83 14.58 -1.10 -7.39
CA ASP A 83 14.84 0.08 -6.56
C ASP A 83 13.83 0.18 -5.43
N GLY A 84 14.22 0.89 -4.37
CA GLY A 84 13.42 1.01 -3.17
C GLY A 84 13.86 0.04 -2.09
N SER A 85 13.92 0.59 -0.89
CA SER A 85 14.48 0.01 0.29
C SER A 85 13.42 -0.15 1.40
N HIS A 86 12.40 0.70 1.40
CA HIS A 86 11.49 0.79 2.53
C HIS A 86 10.03 0.75 2.09
N TRP A 87 9.26 -0.08 2.78
CA TRP A 87 7.83 -0.21 2.60
C TRP A 87 7.06 0.48 3.72
N SER A 88 6.01 1.19 3.33
CA SER A 88 4.96 1.65 4.24
C SER A 88 3.60 1.39 3.59
N LEU A 89 2.51 1.73 4.29
CA LEU A 89 1.17 1.41 3.83
C LEU A 89 0.24 2.62 4.01
N VAL A 90 -0.53 2.91 2.96
CA VAL A 90 -1.70 3.78 3.05
C VAL A 90 -2.95 2.91 3.02
N VAL A 91 -3.87 3.18 3.96
CA VAL A 91 -5.19 2.55 4.01
C VAL A 91 -6.25 3.63 3.92
N PHE A 92 -7.13 3.54 2.91
CA PHE A 92 -8.36 4.31 2.88
C PHE A 92 -9.50 3.51 3.51
N PHE A 93 -10.23 4.13 4.43
CA PHE A 93 -11.40 3.53 5.07
C PHE A 93 -12.66 4.37 4.82
N ARG A 94 -13.52 3.87 3.92
CA ARG A 94 -14.68 4.59 3.40
C ARG A 94 -15.70 5.01 4.46
N PRO A 95 -16.08 4.19 5.46
CA PRO A 95 -17.06 4.59 6.47
C PRO A 95 -16.68 5.87 7.21
N THR A 96 -15.39 6.17 7.33
CA THR A 96 -14.88 7.41 7.95
C THR A 96 -14.31 8.42 6.97
N LYS A 97 -14.18 8.06 5.69
CA LYS A 97 -13.55 8.86 4.62
C LYS A 97 -12.13 9.35 4.97
N ARG A 98 -11.38 8.51 5.68
CA ARG A 98 -10.02 8.82 6.17
C ARG A 98 -8.98 7.96 5.53
N TYR A 99 -7.79 8.53 5.41
CA TYR A 99 -6.57 7.82 5.06
C TYR A 99 -5.71 7.63 6.30
N TYR A 100 -5.19 6.43 6.47
CA TYR A 100 -4.29 6.05 7.54
C TYR A 100 -2.94 5.67 6.93
N TYR A 101 -1.86 6.15 7.53
CA TYR A 101 -0.49 5.88 7.14
C TYR A 101 0.18 5.04 8.21
N TYR A 102 0.67 3.87 7.81
CA TYR A 102 1.39 2.94 8.66
C TYR A 102 2.82 2.82 8.16
N ASP A 103 3.77 3.06 9.03
CA ASP A 103 5.19 3.03 8.70
C ASP A 103 5.98 2.57 9.93
N SER A 104 6.73 1.50 9.76
CA SER A 104 7.57 0.91 10.80
C SER A 104 8.86 1.70 11.07
N MET A 105 9.24 2.63 10.16
CA MET A 105 10.39 3.55 10.29
C MET A 105 9.92 5.01 10.49
N GLY A 106 8.79 5.21 11.16
CA GLY A 106 8.26 6.53 11.47
C GLY A 106 7.57 7.21 10.28
N THR A 107 8.26 8.10 9.56
CA THR A 107 7.66 8.90 8.47
C THR A 107 8.50 8.93 7.20
N GLY A 108 9.32 7.89 6.96
CA GLY A 108 10.27 7.85 5.84
C GLY A 108 9.60 8.01 4.48
N ASN A 109 8.42 7.42 4.33
CA ASN A 109 7.63 7.42 3.09
C ASN A 109 6.47 8.42 3.06
N PHE A 110 6.35 9.30 4.06
CA PHE A 110 5.16 10.14 4.25
C PHE A 110 4.87 11.07 3.06
N ARG A 111 5.91 11.57 2.37
CA ARG A 111 5.73 12.40 1.17
C ARG A 111 5.12 11.61 0.01
N ALA A 112 5.61 10.40 -0.23
CA ALA A 112 5.07 9.51 -1.25
C ALA A 112 3.63 9.11 -0.89
N ALA A 113 3.41 8.65 0.35
CA ALA A 113 2.09 8.29 0.86
C ALA A 113 1.05 9.40 0.71
N ARG A 114 1.41 10.65 1.05
CA ARG A 114 0.52 11.81 0.87
C ARG A 114 0.23 12.09 -0.60
N LYS A 115 1.20 11.91 -1.49
CA LYS A 115 1.01 12.06 -2.95
C LYS A 115 0.06 10.98 -3.47
N THR A 116 0.24 9.73 -3.03
CA THR A 116 -0.64 8.60 -3.38
C THR A 116 -2.07 8.85 -2.91
N ALA A 117 -2.28 9.23 -1.64
CA ALA A 117 -3.61 9.50 -1.08
C ALA A 117 -4.36 10.58 -1.87
N ARG A 118 -3.68 11.69 -2.22
CA ARG A 118 -4.26 12.77 -3.04
C ARG A 118 -4.71 12.29 -4.43
N LYS A 119 -3.98 11.36 -5.03
CA LYS A 119 -4.32 10.80 -6.35
C LYS A 119 -5.38 9.71 -6.28
N LEU A 120 -5.44 8.98 -5.18
CA LEU A 120 -6.51 8.00 -4.93
C LEU A 120 -7.85 8.69 -4.67
N ALA A 121 -7.88 9.84 -4.01
CA ALA A 121 -9.12 10.54 -3.67
C ALA A 121 -10.14 10.66 -4.83
N PRO A 122 -9.79 11.24 -6.00
CA PRO A 122 -10.73 11.34 -7.11
C PRO A 122 -11.15 9.98 -7.68
N LEU A 123 -10.29 8.96 -7.58
CA LEU A 123 -10.58 7.60 -8.01
C LEU A 123 -11.54 6.87 -7.08
N LEU A 124 -11.55 7.25 -5.80
CA LEU A 124 -12.43 6.73 -4.76
C LEU A 124 -13.77 7.48 -4.68
N GLY A 125 -13.97 8.49 -5.52
CA GLY A 125 -15.15 9.38 -5.46
C GLY A 125 -15.12 10.33 -4.26
N GLU A 126 -13.95 10.60 -3.69
CA GLU A 126 -13.79 11.41 -2.48
C GLU A 126 -12.92 12.65 -2.76
N GLN A 127 -13.01 13.63 -1.86
CA GLN A 127 -12.07 14.75 -1.82
C GLN A 127 -10.82 14.34 -1.05
N ALA A 128 -9.67 14.95 -1.37
CA ALA A 128 -8.44 14.71 -0.63
C ALA A 128 -8.63 15.14 0.83
N SER A 129 -8.58 14.17 1.74
CA SER A 129 -8.62 14.38 3.20
C SER A 129 -7.22 14.21 3.81
N ASP A 130 -7.10 14.57 5.09
CA ASP A 130 -5.84 14.45 5.82
C ASP A 130 -5.39 12.99 5.92
N LEU A 131 -4.07 12.80 5.78
CA LEU A 131 -3.42 11.52 5.98
C LEU A 131 -3.01 11.40 7.45
N LEU A 132 -3.71 10.54 8.19
CA LEU A 132 -3.49 10.32 9.61
C LEU A 132 -2.34 9.33 9.82
N ILE A 133 -1.34 9.69 10.61
CA ILE A 133 -0.28 8.76 11.02
C ILE A 133 -0.89 7.81 12.05
N ALA A 134 -0.92 6.53 11.74
CA ALA A 134 -1.42 5.50 12.63
C ALA A 134 -0.30 4.95 13.52
N GLU A 135 -0.64 4.67 14.78
CA GLU A 135 0.27 3.97 15.68
C GLU A 135 0.58 2.57 15.09
N THR A 136 1.87 2.35 14.81
CA THR A 136 2.38 1.16 14.15
C THR A 136 3.53 0.62 15.00
N PRO A 137 3.63 -0.70 15.26
CA PRO A 137 4.83 -1.26 15.89
C PRO A 137 6.08 -0.79 15.13
N GLN A 138 6.97 -0.09 15.84
CA GLN A 138 8.20 0.42 15.23
C GLN A 138 9.25 -0.70 15.21
N GLN A 139 9.93 -0.85 14.09
CA GLN A 139 10.96 -1.87 13.96
C GLN A 139 12.23 -1.51 14.74
N GLY A 140 12.85 -2.50 15.38
CA GLY A 140 14.14 -2.34 16.07
C GLY A 140 15.36 -2.47 15.13
N ASN A 141 15.15 -2.86 13.88
CA ASN A 141 16.18 -3.05 12.86
C ASN A 141 15.65 -2.64 11.46
N GLY A 142 16.52 -2.50 10.47
CA GLY A 142 16.16 -2.02 9.13
C GLY A 142 15.46 -3.03 8.19
N ALA A 143 15.11 -4.24 8.65
CA ALA A 143 14.65 -5.33 7.79
C ALA A 143 13.20 -5.80 8.06
N ASP A 144 12.58 -5.38 9.16
CA ASP A 144 11.30 -5.93 9.65
C ASP A 144 10.05 -5.25 9.08
N CYS A 145 10.14 -4.46 8.00
CA CYS A 145 9.03 -3.68 7.45
C CYS A 145 7.82 -4.51 6.92
N GLY A 146 7.82 -5.84 7.12
CA GLY A 146 6.67 -6.72 6.88
C GLY A 146 6.66 -8.00 7.74
N GLY A 147 7.27 -7.98 8.93
CA GLY A 147 7.26 -9.09 9.90
C GLY A 147 6.24 -8.93 11.04
N LYS A 148 5.66 -10.05 11.49
CA LYS A 148 4.54 -10.18 12.46
C LYS A 148 4.70 -9.39 13.79
N PRO A 149 3.58 -9.05 14.48
CA PRO A 149 3.65 -8.64 15.87
C PRO A 149 4.19 -9.78 16.73
N HIS A 150 5.20 -9.49 17.56
CA HIS A 150 5.63 -10.39 18.63
C HIS A 150 4.46 -10.61 19.59
N LEU A 151 3.88 -11.81 19.57
CA LEU A 151 3.10 -12.31 20.69
C LEU A 151 4.10 -12.85 21.72
N SER A 152 4.17 -12.16 22.86
CA SER A 152 4.75 -12.66 24.11
C SER A 152 4.03 -13.92 24.58
#